data_AF-Q9VAF7-F1
#
_entry.id   AF-Q9VAF7-F1
#
_cell.length_a   1.000
_cell.length_b   1.000
_cell.length_c   1.000
_cell.angle_alpha   90.00
_cell.angle_beta   90.00
_cell.angle_gamma   90.00
#
_symmetry.space_group_name_H-M   'P 1'
#
loop_
_entity.id
_entity.type
_entity.pdbx_description
1 polymer ?
#
loop_
_entity_poly.entity_id
_entity_poly.type
_entity_poly.pdbx_seq_one_letter_code
_entity_poly.pdbx_strand_id
1 'polypeptide(L)'
;MGRKRGRKEYCPPIYKRQKVARVTNNGYLNFMTEYKKRFYGLSPQDMVHYAAKQWTQLSMAEKEAFKSKKPSTITLKSPAQYVACEMKSDVAGGQQSSCQRQSPSARLRESERRSSRSKTLCRSAKNRQRGKPKPQQSKRRLSHMGSAVAYIHFLRKFQRKNTELRTIDLLKTATRLWCRLPERHRHAFERPLWIVTIGKS
;
A
#
# COMPACT_ATOMS: atom_id res chain seq x y z
N MET A 1 14.54 -16.77 -37.67
CA MET A 1 15.22 -16.81 -36.34
C MET A 1 14.18 -16.93 -35.22
N GLY A 2 13.76 -18.15 -34.89
CA GLY A 2 12.70 -18.40 -33.89
C GLY A 2 13.18 -18.18 -32.46
N ARG A 3 12.59 -17.22 -31.74
CA ARG A 3 12.83 -17.04 -30.31
C ARG A 3 12.18 -18.20 -29.55
N LYS A 4 12.97 -19.20 -29.14
CA LYS A 4 12.54 -20.27 -28.23
C LYS A 4 11.96 -19.61 -26.98
N ARG A 5 10.62 -19.67 -26.82
CA ARG A 5 9.93 -19.25 -25.61
C ARG A 5 10.49 -20.08 -24.47
N GLY A 6 11.29 -19.45 -23.61
CA GLY A 6 11.98 -20.12 -22.51
C GLY A 6 11.00 -20.98 -21.73
N ARG A 7 11.37 -22.25 -21.54
CA ARG A 7 10.68 -23.15 -20.61
C ARG A 7 10.45 -22.37 -19.33
N LYS A 8 9.19 -22.26 -18.90
CA LYS A 8 8.87 -21.79 -17.55
C LYS A 8 9.51 -22.79 -16.61
N GLU A 9 10.70 -22.48 -16.12
CA GLU A 9 11.34 -23.24 -15.06
C GLU A 9 10.33 -23.27 -13.92
N TYR A 10 9.89 -24.48 -13.58
CA TYR A 10 9.03 -24.72 -12.44
C TYR A 10 9.78 -24.23 -11.21
N CYS A 11 9.48 -23.01 -10.75
CA CYS A 11 10.03 -22.52 -9.50
C CYS A 11 9.34 -23.31 -8.38
N PRO A 12 10.04 -24.20 -7.67
CA PRO A 12 9.43 -24.89 -6.55
C PRO A 12 8.99 -23.85 -5.52
N PRO A 13 7.86 -24.08 -4.82
CA PRO A 13 7.41 -23.19 -3.77
C PRO A 13 8.52 -23.02 -2.74
N ILE A 14 8.80 -21.77 -2.35
CA ILE A 14 9.84 -21.42 -1.35
C ILE A 14 9.63 -22.19 -0.02
N TYR A 15 8.40 -22.61 0.25
CA TYR A 15 8.04 -23.35 1.46
C TYR A 15 7.73 -24.81 1.14
N LYS A 16 8.56 -25.74 1.65
CA LYS A 16 8.34 -27.20 1.56
C LYS A 16 7.03 -27.66 2.19
N ARG A 17 6.50 -26.88 3.13
CA ARG A 17 5.21 -27.09 3.80
C ARG A 17 4.51 -25.75 3.87
N GLN A 18 3.60 -25.47 2.95
CA GLN A 18 2.68 -24.37 3.14
C GLN A 18 1.81 -24.78 4.35
N LYS A 19 1.98 -24.11 5.49
CA LYS A 19 1.14 -24.36 6.66
C LYS A 19 -0.29 -24.23 6.19
N VAL A 20 -1.06 -25.33 6.21
CA VAL A 20 -2.50 -25.25 6.01
C VAL A 20 -2.97 -24.27 7.07
N ALA A 21 -3.47 -23.11 6.63
CA ALA A 21 -3.89 -22.07 7.56
C ALA A 21 -4.95 -22.72 8.46
N ARG A 22 -4.66 -22.77 9.77
CA ARG A 22 -5.68 -23.19 10.74
C ARG A 22 -6.87 -22.28 10.52
N VAL A 23 -8.06 -22.87 10.44
CA VAL A 23 -9.31 -22.10 10.40
C VAL A 23 -9.31 -21.19 11.62
N THR A 24 -9.20 -19.89 11.38
CA THR A 24 -9.22 -18.90 12.45
C THR A 24 -10.66 -18.64 12.87
N ASN A 25 -10.88 -18.20 14.11
CA ASN A 25 -12.18 -17.66 14.54
C ASN A 25 -12.55 -16.33 13.84
N ASN A 26 -11.71 -15.86 12.91
CA ASN A 26 -11.96 -14.67 12.12
C ASN A 26 -12.65 -15.04 10.81
N GLY A 27 -13.95 -14.77 10.72
CA GLY A 27 -14.75 -15.04 9.53
C GLY A 27 -14.21 -14.38 8.26
N TYR A 28 -13.61 -13.19 8.36
CA TYR A 28 -13.04 -12.49 7.21
C TYR A 28 -11.87 -13.25 6.57
N LEU A 29 -10.99 -13.83 7.38
CA LEU A 29 -9.85 -14.61 6.86
C LEU A 29 -10.32 -15.92 6.22
N ASN A 30 -11.36 -16.54 6.77
CA ASN A 30 -11.98 -17.73 6.19
C ASN A 30 -12.63 -17.38 4.84
N PHE A 31 -13.36 -16.27 4.77
CA PHE A 31 -13.91 -15.72 3.53
C PHE A 31 -12.81 -15.42 2.50
N MET A 32 -11.73 -14.74 2.89
CA MET A 32 -10.60 -14.47 1.98
C MET A 32 -9.97 -15.76 1.45
N THR A 33 -9.90 -16.80 2.28
CA THR A 33 -9.36 -18.11 1.89
C THR A 33 -10.25 -18.76 0.84
N GLU A 34 -11.57 -18.74 1.02
CA GLU A 34 -12.54 -19.23 0.03
C GLU A 34 -12.56 -18.37 -1.25
N TYR A 35 -12.51 -17.05 -1.11
CA TYR A 35 -12.44 -16.11 -2.23
C TYR A 35 -11.19 -16.38 -3.09
N LYS A 36 -10.04 -16.59 -2.45
CA LYS A 36 -8.79 -16.96 -3.12
C LYS A 36 -8.88 -18.31 -3.84
N LYS A 37 -9.60 -19.29 -3.28
CA LYS A 37 -9.83 -20.59 -3.94
C LYS A 37 -10.70 -20.45 -5.19
N ARG A 38 -11.64 -19.50 -5.22
CA ARG A 38 -12.52 -19.33 -6.39
C ARG A 38 -11.86 -18.49 -7.49
N PHE A 39 -11.10 -17.48 -7.12
CA PHE A 39 -10.52 -16.51 -8.06
C PHE A 39 -8.99 -16.60 -8.12
N TYR A 40 -8.49 -17.70 -8.71
CA TYR A 40 -7.07 -17.83 -9.02
C TYR A 40 -6.66 -16.87 -10.14
N GLY A 41 -5.39 -16.41 -10.10
CA GLY A 41 -4.83 -15.53 -11.14
C GLY A 41 -4.96 -14.03 -10.85
N LEU A 42 -5.69 -13.62 -9.82
CA LEU A 42 -5.69 -12.23 -9.37
C LEU A 42 -4.37 -11.85 -8.69
N SER A 43 -3.95 -10.60 -8.88
CA SER A 43 -2.89 -9.99 -8.05
C SER A 43 -3.30 -10.05 -6.57
N PRO A 44 -2.38 -10.30 -5.63
CA PRO A 44 -2.69 -10.24 -4.20
C PRO A 44 -3.35 -8.93 -3.77
N GLN A 45 -2.97 -7.79 -4.38
CA GLN A 45 -3.57 -6.49 -4.07
C GLN A 45 -5.03 -6.42 -4.54
N ASP A 46 -5.30 -6.82 -5.78
CA ASP A 46 -6.66 -6.84 -6.34
C ASP A 46 -7.56 -7.83 -5.59
N MET A 47 -7.02 -8.99 -5.25
CA MET A 47 -7.72 -10.00 -4.45
C MET A 47 -8.18 -9.40 -3.11
N VAL A 48 -7.30 -8.70 -2.39
CA VAL A 48 -7.66 -8.05 -1.12
C VAL A 48 -8.72 -6.96 -1.34
N HIS A 49 -8.55 -6.13 -2.38
CA HIS A 49 -9.48 -5.05 -2.68
C HIS A 49 -10.89 -5.54 -3.00
N TYR A 50 -11.03 -6.50 -3.93
CA TYR A 50 -12.33 -7.05 -4.31
C TYR A 50 -12.95 -7.90 -3.19
N ALA A 51 -12.13 -8.68 -2.47
CA ALA A 51 -12.61 -9.45 -1.32
C ALA A 51 -13.15 -8.51 -0.22
N ALA A 52 -12.47 -7.42 0.09
CA ALA A 52 -12.94 -6.45 1.07
C ALA A 52 -14.29 -5.82 0.66
N LYS A 53 -14.43 -5.41 -0.61
CA LYS A 53 -15.71 -4.89 -1.16
C LYS A 53 -16.84 -5.93 -1.06
N GLN A 54 -16.58 -7.18 -1.42
CA GLN A 54 -17.57 -8.26 -1.30
C GLN A 54 -17.94 -8.53 0.15
N TRP A 55 -16.94 -8.59 1.04
CA TRP A 55 -17.15 -8.79 2.46
C TRP A 55 -18.06 -7.72 3.05
N THR A 56 -17.89 -6.44 2.67
CA THR A 56 -18.78 -5.38 3.12
C THR A 56 -20.23 -5.56 2.65
N GLN A 57 -20.44 -6.18 1.49
CA GLN A 57 -21.75 -6.43 0.90
C GLN A 57 -22.49 -7.66 1.47
N LEU A 58 -21.78 -8.56 2.15
CA LEU A 58 -22.40 -9.71 2.82
C LEU A 58 -23.26 -9.27 4.00
N SER A 59 -24.40 -9.94 4.17
CA SER A 59 -25.24 -9.84 5.36
C SER A 59 -24.52 -10.33 6.63
N MET A 60 -25.02 -9.93 7.80
CA MET A 60 -24.42 -10.36 9.07
C MET A 60 -24.50 -11.88 9.27
N ALA A 61 -25.60 -12.52 8.85
CA ALA A 61 -25.76 -13.97 8.90
C ALA A 61 -24.74 -14.71 8.02
N GLU A 62 -24.46 -14.21 6.81
CA GLU A 62 -23.42 -14.76 5.93
C GLU A 62 -22.03 -14.59 6.53
N LYS A 63 -21.72 -13.42 7.10
CA LYS A 63 -20.46 -13.16 7.80
C LYS A 63 -20.27 -14.11 8.99
N GLU A 64 -21.35 -14.42 9.70
CA GLU A 64 -21.34 -15.38 10.81
C GLU A 64 -21.17 -16.82 10.35
N ALA A 65 -21.76 -17.21 9.21
CA ALA A 65 -21.55 -18.52 8.61
C ALA A 65 -20.06 -18.79 8.30
N PHE A 66 -19.32 -17.75 7.87
CA PHE A 66 -17.86 -17.84 7.69
C PHE A 66 -17.07 -17.96 9.00
N LYS A 67 -17.63 -17.57 10.16
CA LYS A 67 -17.03 -17.85 11.47
C LYS A 67 -17.26 -19.31 11.87
N SER A 68 -18.46 -19.82 11.63
CA SER A 68 -18.92 -21.11 12.12
C SER A 68 -18.56 -22.30 11.21
N LYS A 69 -17.33 -22.41 10.68
CA LYS A 69 -16.77 -23.58 9.93
C LYS A 69 -17.61 -24.26 8.83
N LYS A 70 -18.85 -23.82 8.55
CA LYS A 70 -19.74 -24.45 7.59
C LYS A 70 -19.33 -23.95 6.22
N PRO A 71 -18.93 -24.84 5.29
CA PRO A 71 -18.68 -24.45 3.92
C PRO A 71 -19.98 -23.88 3.38
N SER A 72 -20.06 -22.56 3.36
CA SER A 72 -21.27 -21.87 2.96
C SER A 72 -21.22 -21.87 1.44
N THR A 73 -22.17 -22.53 0.80
CA THR A 73 -22.37 -22.49 -0.66
C THR A 73 -22.91 -21.12 -1.07
N ILE A 74 -22.20 -20.05 -0.71
CA ILE A 74 -22.58 -18.69 -1.05
C ILE A 74 -22.13 -18.42 -2.48
N THR A 75 -22.99 -17.79 -3.27
CA THR A 75 -22.69 -17.35 -4.63
C THR A 75 -21.83 -16.09 -4.59
N LEU A 76 -20.50 -16.26 -4.52
CA LEU A 76 -19.56 -15.15 -4.61
C LEU A 76 -19.55 -14.58 -6.03
N LYS A 77 -19.84 -13.29 -6.19
CA LYS A 77 -19.80 -12.63 -7.50
C LYS A 77 -18.35 -12.51 -7.99
N SER A 78 -18.16 -12.72 -9.29
CA SER A 78 -16.85 -12.60 -9.92
C SER A 78 -16.36 -11.16 -9.93
N PRO A 79 -15.04 -10.91 -9.76
CA PRO A 79 -14.44 -9.59 -9.95
C PRO A 79 -14.84 -8.89 -11.26
N ALA A 80 -15.06 -9.66 -12.33
CA ALA A 80 -15.47 -9.12 -13.62
C ALA A 80 -16.80 -8.34 -13.56
N GLN A 81 -17.71 -8.73 -12.66
CA GLN A 81 -18.96 -8.00 -12.46
C GLN A 81 -18.74 -6.62 -11.83
N TYR A 82 -17.68 -6.43 -11.04
CA TYR A 82 -17.37 -5.11 -10.50
C TYR A 82 -16.84 -4.13 -11.53
N VAL A 83 -15.98 -4.60 -12.43
CA VAL A 83 -15.45 -3.77 -13.52
C VAL A 83 -16.58 -3.29 -14.43
N ALA A 84 -17.60 -4.14 -14.65
CA ALA A 84 -18.78 -3.76 -15.43
C ALA A 84 -19.72 -2.79 -14.68
N CYS A 85 -19.88 -2.92 -13.36
CA CYS A 85 -20.77 -2.04 -12.59
C CYS A 85 -20.21 -0.63 -12.39
N GLU A 86 -18.88 -0.45 -12.26
CA GLU A 86 -18.30 0.90 -12.14
C GLU A 86 -18.54 1.76 -13.39
N MET A 87 -18.85 1.18 -14.56
CA MET A 87 -19.17 1.93 -15.77
C MET A 87 -20.65 2.35 -15.89
N LYS A 88 -21.54 1.90 -15.00
CA LYS A 88 -22.99 2.17 -15.11
C LYS A 88 -23.52 3.20 -14.12
N SER A 89 -22.71 3.68 -13.18
CA SER A 89 -23.11 4.75 -12.26
C SER A 89 -22.78 6.13 -12.85
N ASP A 90 -23.37 6.45 -14.01
CA ASP A 90 -23.29 7.76 -14.65
C ASP A 90 -24.68 8.23 -15.11
N VAL A 91 -25.73 7.99 -14.31
CA VAL A 91 -27.00 8.71 -14.51
C VAL A 91 -27.65 8.95 -13.15
N ALA A 92 -27.98 10.21 -12.89
CA ALA A 92 -28.75 10.77 -11.77
C ALA A 92 -27.97 11.18 -10.51
N GLY A 93 -27.60 12.47 -10.47
CA GLY A 93 -27.88 13.28 -9.27
C GLY A 93 -26.69 13.84 -8.52
N GLY A 94 -26.05 14.87 -9.09
CA GLY A 94 -25.69 16.08 -8.34
C GLY A 94 -24.60 15.99 -7.27
N GLN A 95 -23.36 16.21 -7.68
CA GLN A 95 -22.56 17.36 -7.25
C GLN A 95 -21.25 17.33 -8.04
N GLN A 96 -21.13 18.31 -8.93
CA GLN A 96 -19.97 18.54 -9.78
C GLN A 96 -18.70 18.69 -8.92
N SER A 97 -17.98 17.59 -8.74
CA SER A 97 -16.57 17.66 -8.36
C SER A 97 -15.84 18.30 -9.53
N SER A 98 -15.63 19.61 -9.41
CA SER A 98 -14.91 20.45 -10.36
C SER A 98 -13.66 19.72 -10.85
N CYS A 99 -13.63 19.40 -12.14
CA CYS A 99 -12.46 18.87 -12.81
C CYS A 99 -11.27 19.75 -12.44
N GLN A 100 -10.28 19.17 -11.74
CA GLN A 100 -9.02 19.84 -11.51
C GLN A 100 -8.39 20.11 -12.86
N ARG A 101 -8.56 21.34 -13.33
CA ARG A 101 -7.90 21.94 -14.48
C ARG A 101 -6.40 21.84 -14.19
N GLN A 102 -5.77 20.73 -14.60
CA GLN A 102 -4.34 20.55 -14.45
C GLN A 102 -3.68 21.68 -15.23
N SER A 103 -2.95 22.53 -14.52
CA SER A 103 -2.24 23.65 -15.14
C SER A 103 -1.29 23.11 -16.22
N PRO A 104 -1.04 23.86 -17.32
CA PRO A 104 -0.13 23.44 -18.39
C PRO A 104 1.24 22.99 -17.89
N SER A 105 1.71 23.53 -16.77
CA SER A 105 2.95 23.17 -16.08
C SER A 105 2.97 21.75 -15.47
N ALA A 106 1.82 21.12 -15.24
CA ALA A 106 1.76 19.75 -14.74
C ALA A 106 2.16 18.72 -15.80
N ARG A 107 1.83 18.97 -17.08
CA ARG A 107 2.19 18.08 -18.20
C ARG A 107 3.70 18.00 -18.43
N LEU A 108 4.42 19.10 -18.21
CA LEU A 108 5.88 19.14 -18.43
C LEU A 108 6.64 18.26 -17.43
N ARG A 109 6.16 18.13 -16.19
CA ARG A 109 6.80 17.29 -15.17
C ARG A 109 6.63 15.78 -15.42
N GLU A 110 5.59 15.40 -16.16
CA GLU A 110 5.29 13.99 -16.42
C GLU A 110 6.15 13.41 -17.54
N SER A 111 6.56 14.24 -18.52
CA SER A 111 7.49 13.83 -19.58
C SER A 111 8.91 13.57 -19.04
N GLU A 112 9.41 14.40 -18.12
CA GLU A 112 10.72 14.19 -17.48
C GLU A 112 10.77 12.88 -16.65
N ARG A 113 9.66 12.53 -15.99
CA ARG A 113 9.54 11.26 -15.25
C ARG A 113 9.55 10.04 -16.16
N ARG A 114 8.97 10.12 -17.36
CA ARG A 114 9.02 9.02 -18.34
C ARG A 114 10.42 8.87 -18.93
N SER A 115 11.11 9.98 -19.24
CA SER A 115 12.48 9.98 -19.76
C SER A 115 13.50 9.39 -18.77
N SER A 116 13.30 9.64 -17.47
CA SER A 116 14.17 9.10 -16.42
C SER A 116 14.03 7.57 -16.23
N ARG A 117 12.90 6.99 -16.64
CA ARG A 117 12.58 5.56 -16.42
C ARG A 117 13.09 4.64 -17.54
N SER A 118 13.36 5.17 -18.73
CA SER A 118 13.79 4.36 -19.88
C SER A 118 15.30 4.06 -19.89
N LYS A 119 16.13 4.78 -19.12
CA LYS A 119 17.60 4.58 -19.14
C LYS A 119 18.13 3.44 -18.25
N THR A 120 17.32 2.79 -17.41
CA THR A 120 17.81 1.75 -16.48
C THR A 120 17.55 0.30 -16.91
N LEU A 121 16.91 0.04 -18.06
CA LEU A 121 16.61 -1.33 -18.50
C LEU A 121 17.69 -2.00 -19.38
N CYS A 122 18.78 -1.30 -19.70
CA CYS A 122 19.89 -1.87 -20.47
C CYS A 122 21.19 -1.94 -19.64
N ARG A 123 21.18 -2.64 -18.51
CA ARG A 123 22.41 -3.24 -17.98
C ARG A 123 22.32 -4.76 -18.06
N SER A 124 22.88 -5.22 -19.18
CA SER A 124 23.14 -6.59 -19.57
C SER A 124 23.48 -7.49 -18.37
N ALA A 125 22.68 -8.54 -18.24
CA ALA A 125 22.82 -9.63 -17.29
C ALA A 125 24.01 -10.52 -17.69
N LYS A 126 25.25 -10.06 -17.45
CA LYS A 126 26.44 -10.91 -17.60
C LYS A 126 27.60 -10.42 -16.74
N ASN A 127 27.47 -10.51 -15.41
CA ASN A 127 28.64 -10.93 -14.63
C ASN A 127 28.24 -11.59 -13.30
N ARG A 128 28.90 -12.71 -13.07
CA ARG A 128 28.72 -13.69 -12.02
C ARG A 128 29.39 -13.21 -10.73
N GLN A 129 28.73 -13.53 -9.61
CA GLN A 129 29.34 -13.84 -8.31
C GLN A 129 30.64 -13.09 -7.95
N ARG A 130 30.54 -11.81 -7.61
CA ARG A 130 31.42 -11.21 -6.60
C ARG A 130 30.55 -10.45 -5.60
N GLY A 131 30.83 -10.66 -4.32
CA GLY A 131 29.95 -10.36 -3.19
C GLY A 131 29.22 -9.03 -3.33
N LYS A 132 27.89 -9.06 -3.18
CA LYS A 132 27.06 -7.85 -3.20
C LYS A 132 27.62 -6.91 -2.12
N PRO A 133 28.24 -5.77 -2.47
CA PRO A 133 28.54 -4.79 -1.44
C PRO A 133 27.21 -4.44 -0.78
N LYS A 134 27.16 -4.50 0.56
CA LYS A 134 26.02 -3.97 1.32
C LYS A 134 25.66 -2.64 0.66
N PRO A 135 24.41 -2.43 0.20
CA PRO A 135 24.05 -1.21 -0.49
C PRO A 135 24.51 -0.08 0.42
N GLN A 136 25.57 0.61 -0.01
CA GLN A 136 26.05 1.79 0.69
C GLN A 136 24.80 2.63 0.75
N GLN A 137 24.26 2.80 1.96
CA GLN A 137 23.14 3.68 2.19
C GLN A 137 23.65 5.00 1.66
N SER A 138 23.28 5.32 0.41
CA SER A 138 23.70 6.58 -0.18
C SER A 138 23.23 7.57 0.87
N LYS A 139 24.14 8.45 1.28
CA LYS A 139 23.82 9.58 2.14
C LYS A 139 22.77 10.37 1.36
N ARG A 140 21.51 9.90 1.38
CA ARG A 140 20.36 10.54 0.78
C ARG A 140 20.39 11.84 1.51
N ARG A 141 20.81 12.89 0.80
CA ARG A 141 20.87 14.24 1.33
C ARG A 141 19.52 14.44 1.99
N LEU A 142 19.51 14.45 3.32
CA LEU A 142 18.30 14.69 4.08
C LEU A 142 17.82 16.02 3.52
N SER A 143 16.62 16.00 2.93
CA SER A 143 16.06 17.23 2.41
C SER A 143 16.05 18.22 3.56
N HIS A 144 16.24 19.51 3.28
CA HIS A 144 16.24 20.54 4.32
C HIS A 144 14.99 20.46 5.23
N MET A 145 13.91 19.81 4.77
CA MET A 145 12.67 19.55 5.51
C MET A 145 12.69 18.35 6.49
N GLY A 146 13.77 17.56 6.56
CA GLY A 146 13.83 16.28 7.28
C GLY A 146 13.18 15.13 6.50
N SER A 147 13.12 13.94 7.09
CA SER A 147 12.38 12.80 6.52
C SER A 147 10.87 12.93 6.73
N ALA A 148 10.11 12.25 5.88
CA ALA A 148 8.67 12.12 6.05
C ALA A 148 8.30 11.46 7.39
N VAL A 149 9.16 10.57 7.90
CA VAL A 149 8.95 9.86 9.18
C VAL A 149 9.03 10.85 10.34
N ALA A 150 10.02 11.74 10.35
CA ALA A 150 10.15 12.78 11.36
C ALA A 150 8.94 13.72 11.40
N TYR A 151 8.43 14.14 10.22
CA TYR A 151 7.22 14.95 10.14
C TYR A 151 5.98 14.22 10.67
N ILE A 152 5.80 12.93 10.36
CA ILE A 152 4.69 12.12 10.90
C ILE A 152 4.77 12.04 12.44
N HIS A 153 5.97 11.86 13.01
CA HIS A 153 6.15 11.85 14.46
C HIS A 153 5.83 13.19 15.10
N PHE A 154 6.27 14.29 14.48
CA PHE A 154 5.91 15.63 14.90
C PHE A 154 4.40 15.86 14.88
N LEU A 155 3.73 15.51 13.78
CA LEU A 155 2.27 15.64 13.64
C LEU A 155 1.52 14.87 14.73
N ARG A 156 1.91 13.62 15.01
CA ARG A 156 1.30 12.82 16.09
C ARG A 156 1.50 13.47 17.46
N LYS A 157 2.69 13.99 17.74
CA LYS A 157 2.98 14.70 19.01
C LYS A 157 2.20 16.02 19.10
N PHE A 158 2.09 16.74 18.00
CA PHE A 158 1.36 17.99 17.91
C PHE A 158 -0.15 17.78 18.12
N GLN A 159 -0.73 16.76 17.49
CA GLN A 159 -2.13 16.40 17.65
C GLN A 159 -2.49 16.03 19.08
N ARG A 160 -1.61 15.32 19.80
CA ARG A 160 -1.84 15.00 21.23
C ARG A 160 -1.88 16.23 22.14
N LYS A 161 -1.22 17.31 21.74
CA LYS A 161 -1.17 18.56 22.52
C LYS A 161 -2.28 19.55 22.18
N ASN A 162 -2.87 19.42 21.00
CA ASN A 162 -3.85 20.36 20.47
C ASN A 162 -5.08 19.57 20.01
N THR A 163 -5.78 18.96 20.98
CA THR A 163 -6.97 18.13 20.72
C THR A 163 -8.21 18.95 20.38
N GLU A 164 -8.20 20.23 20.73
CA GLU A 164 -9.25 21.21 20.53
C GLU A 164 -9.28 21.80 19.12
N LEU A 165 -8.18 21.72 18.36
CA LEU A 165 -8.11 22.27 17.01
C LEU A 165 -8.82 21.37 16.00
N ARG A 166 -9.59 21.99 15.09
CA ARG A 166 -10.17 21.29 13.92
C ARG A 166 -9.05 20.72 13.06
N THR A 167 -9.27 19.57 12.44
CA THR A 167 -8.26 18.83 11.66
C THR A 167 -7.56 19.67 10.59
N ILE A 168 -8.30 20.54 9.91
CA ILE A 168 -7.76 21.42 8.86
C ILE A 168 -6.80 22.46 9.46
N ASP A 169 -7.17 23.08 10.57
CA ASP A 169 -6.37 24.11 11.23
C ASP A 169 -5.16 23.50 11.93
N LEU A 170 -5.32 22.30 12.52
CA LEU A 170 -4.24 21.50 13.07
C LEU A 170 -3.18 21.21 12.00
N LEU A 171 -3.58 20.76 10.80
CA LEU A 171 -2.62 20.46 9.74
C LEU A 171 -1.91 21.73 9.23
N LYS A 172 -2.65 22.82 9.03
CA LYS A 172 -2.08 24.11 8.59
C LYS A 172 -1.09 24.66 9.61
N THR A 173 -1.47 24.71 10.88
CA THR A 173 -0.63 25.21 11.98
C THR A 173 0.60 24.33 12.19
N ALA A 174 0.43 23.01 12.25
CA ALA A 174 1.53 22.07 12.37
C ALA A 174 2.52 22.20 11.21
N THR A 175 2.03 22.33 9.98
CA THR A 175 2.91 22.50 8.79
C THR A 175 3.70 23.79 8.85
N ARG A 176 3.05 24.91 9.22
CA ARG A 176 3.74 26.20 9.41
C ARG A 176 4.82 26.11 10.49
N LEU A 177 4.50 25.49 11.62
CA LEU A 177 5.47 25.28 12.70
C LEU A 177 6.62 24.36 12.28
N TRP A 178 6.35 23.29 11.55
CA TRP A 178 7.37 22.38 11.04
C TRP A 178 8.34 23.09 10.09
N CYS A 179 7.82 23.90 9.16
CA CYS A 179 8.65 24.67 8.23
C CYS A 179 9.51 25.73 8.94
N ARG A 180 9.06 26.27 10.07
CA ARG A 180 9.81 27.24 10.89
C ARG A 180 10.78 26.57 11.88
N LEU A 181 10.67 25.27 12.09
CA LEU A 181 11.45 24.57 13.11
C LEU A 181 12.92 24.48 12.68
N PRO A 182 13.90 24.80 13.55
CA PRO A 182 15.31 24.62 13.21
C PRO A 182 15.64 23.15 12.90
N GLU A 183 16.55 22.89 11.96
CA GLU A 183 16.92 21.55 11.48
C GLU A 183 17.33 20.59 12.63
N ARG A 184 18.09 21.11 13.61
CA ARG A 184 18.47 20.37 14.84
C ARG A 184 17.29 19.75 15.59
N HIS A 185 16.16 20.46 15.66
CA HIS A 185 14.95 19.96 16.34
C HIS A 185 14.17 18.99 15.48
N ARG A 186 14.20 19.13 14.15
CA ARG A 186 13.57 18.18 13.22
C ARG A 186 14.27 16.82 13.27
N HIS A 187 15.60 16.80 13.37
CA HIS A 187 16.37 15.56 13.57
C HIS A 187 16.03 14.84 14.86
N ALA A 188 15.60 15.54 15.92
CA ALA A 188 15.15 14.89 17.16
C ALA A 188 13.91 13.98 16.93
N PHE A 189 13.12 14.24 15.88
CA PHE A 189 11.98 13.42 15.50
C PHE A 189 12.33 12.25 14.55
N GLU A 190 13.56 12.17 14.03
CA GLU A 190 14.01 11.03 13.21
C GLU A 190 14.22 9.76 14.05
N ARG A 191 14.49 9.92 15.35
CA ARG A 191 14.71 8.78 16.25
C ARG A 191 13.33 8.23 16.66
N PRO A 192 13.03 6.95 16.40
CA PRO A 192 11.77 6.36 16.84
C PRO A 192 11.69 6.40 18.36
N LEU A 193 10.63 7.04 18.89
CA LEU A 193 10.38 7.17 20.33
C LEU A 193 10.25 5.83 21.06
N TRP A 194 10.03 4.72 20.35
CA TRP A 194 9.90 3.38 20.94
C TRP A 194 11.22 2.62 21.05
N ILE A 195 12.37 3.22 20.75
CA ILE A 195 13.61 2.67 21.31
C ILE A 195 13.59 3.03 22.80
N VAL A 196 12.78 2.28 23.55
CA VAL A 196 12.99 2.12 24.98
C VAL A 196 14.38 1.51 25.05
N THR A 197 15.38 2.33 25.36
CA THR A 197 16.62 1.80 25.89
C THR A 197 16.22 1.13 27.19
N ILE A 198 15.92 -0.17 27.11
CA ILE A 198 15.88 -1.02 28.29
C ILE A 198 17.32 -1.00 28.76
N GLY A 199 17.65 -0.02 29.60
CA GLY A 199 18.94 0.02 30.26
C GLY A 199 19.08 -1.33 30.94
N LYS A 200 20.09 -2.10 30.52
CA LYS A 200 20.68 -3.11 31.38
C LYS A 200 21.29 -2.32 32.53
N SER A 201 20.51 -2.14 33.59
CA SER A 201 21.04 -1.75 34.89
C SER A 201 21.92 -2.86 35.42
#